data_AF-A0A9X0D4G3-F1
#
_entry.id   AF-A0A9X0D4G3-F1
#
_cell.length_a   1.000
_cell.length_b   1.000
_cell.length_c   1.000
_cell.angle_alpha   90.00
_cell.angle_beta   90.00
_cell.angle_gamma   90.00
#
_symmetry.space_group_name_H-M   'P 1'
#
loop_
_entity.id
_entity.type
_entity.pdbx_description
1 polymer ?
#
loop_
_entity_poly.entity_id
_entity_poly.type
_entity_poly.pdbx_seq_one_letter_code
_entity_poly.pdbx_strand_id
1 'polypeptide(L)'
;MANKTTENTFPKTANLPVESRDLLQPSLEELVQVLKDGFSKNFSNVDVEVVDCPDLREKPWTLAASAYVHEFVAEPEIADVGGPPYLIPLPNLSKQNNVDLPGGFVIEQELEAVNLLE
;
A
#
# COMPACT_ATOMS: atom_id res chain seq x y z
N MET A 1 14.76 -32.42 33.94
CA MET A 1 14.96 -32.22 32.49
C MET A 1 13.80 -31.37 32.00
N ALA A 2 14.00 -30.05 31.94
CA ALA A 2 12.97 -29.10 31.53
C ALA A 2 13.29 -28.64 30.11
N ASN A 3 12.36 -28.90 29.19
CA ASN A 3 12.51 -28.61 27.78
C ASN A 3 12.46 -27.09 27.57
N LYS A 4 13.56 -26.57 27.02
CA LYS A 4 13.71 -25.18 26.65
C LYS A 4 12.86 -24.94 25.40
N THR A 5 11.64 -24.45 25.59
CA THR A 5 10.88 -23.84 24.51
C THR A 5 11.69 -22.63 24.05
N THR A 6 12.33 -22.77 22.89
CA THR A 6 12.95 -21.67 22.17
C THR A 6 11.83 -20.72 21.79
N GLU A 7 11.62 -19.68 22.59
CA GLU A 7 10.89 -18.51 22.14
C GLU A 7 11.67 -17.98 20.93
N ASN A 8 11.07 -18.11 19.75
CA ASN A 8 11.47 -17.33 18.58
C ASN A 8 11.13 -15.88 18.90
N THR A 9 12.00 -15.22 19.66
CA THR A 9 11.92 -13.79 19.88
C THR A 9 12.22 -13.13 18.55
N PHE A 10 11.17 -12.77 17.82
CA PHE A 10 11.30 -11.82 16.71
C PHE A 10 12.02 -10.58 17.27
N PRO A 11 13.16 -10.17 16.68
CA PRO A 11 13.89 -9.02 17.18
C PRO A 11 12.96 -7.80 17.13
N LYS A 12 12.77 -7.22 18.31
CA LYS A 12 12.07 -5.94 18.52
C LYS A 12 12.61 -4.93 17.51
N THR A 13 11.69 -4.35 16.73
CA THR A 13 11.92 -3.48 15.58
C THR A 13 13.10 -2.53 15.81
N ALA A 14 14.11 -2.63 14.95
CA ALA A 14 15.15 -1.61 14.86
C ALA A 14 14.48 -0.28 14.54
N ASN A 15 14.86 0.78 15.25
CA ASN A 15 14.34 2.13 15.07
C ASN A 15 14.76 2.65 13.68
N LEU A 16 13.99 2.33 12.65
CA LEU A 16 14.20 2.84 11.30
C LEU A 16 13.89 4.35 11.33
N PRO A 17 14.71 5.20 10.68
CA PRO A 17 14.38 6.60 10.55
C PRO A 17 13.10 6.72 9.72
N VAL A 18 12.02 7.20 10.34
CA VAL A 18 10.73 7.46 9.70
C VAL A 18 10.59 8.97 9.52
N GLU A 19 10.18 9.37 8.33
CA GLU A 19 9.81 10.75 8.01
C GLU A 19 8.34 10.79 7.65
N SER A 20 7.53 11.48 8.46
CA SER A 20 6.11 11.67 8.21
C SER A 20 5.86 12.99 7.49
N ARG A 21 4.98 12.96 6.49
CA ARG A 21 4.57 14.14 5.72
C ARG A 21 3.06 14.14 5.56
N ASP A 22 2.43 15.25 5.90
CA ASP A 22 1.00 15.43 5.68
C ASP A 22 0.72 15.61 4.19
N LEU A 23 -0.27 14.88 3.68
CA LEU A 23 -0.75 15.02 2.31
C LEU A 23 -1.92 16.00 2.26
N LEU A 24 -2.05 16.68 1.12
CA LEU A 24 -3.26 17.45 0.83
C LEU A 24 -4.47 16.50 0.79
N GLN A 25 -5.53 16.85 1.51
CA GLN A 25 -6.80 16.12 1.53
C GLN A 25 -7.90 16.95 0.83
N PRO A 26 -7.96 16.95 -0.51
CA PRO A 26 -9.06 17.59 -1.24
C PRO A 26 -10.37 16.84 -1.00
N SER A 27 -11.51 17.46 -1.32
CA SER A 27 -12.79 16.75 -1.25
C SER A 27 -12.91 15.72 -2.36
N LEU A 28 -13.77 14.72 -2.17
CA LEU A 28 -14.01 13.69 -3.19
C LEU A 28 -14.55 14.30 -4.49
N GLU A 29 -15.37 15.34 -4.41
CA GLU A 29 -15.93 16.05 -5.55
C GLU A 29 -14.84 16.78 -6.36
N GLU A 30 -13.87 17.39 -5.69
CA GLU A 30 -12.72 18.02 -6.35
C GLU A 30 -11.87 16.98 -7.08
N LEU A 31 -11.61 15.84 -6.43
CA LEU A 31 -10.87 14.73 -7.04
C LEU A 31 -11.56 14.20 -8.29
N VAL A 32 -12.88 14.01 -8.27
CA VAL A 32 -13.65 13.57 -9.44
C VAL A 32 -13.42 14.52 -10.61
N GLN A 33 -13.54 15.83 -10.38
CA GLN A 33 -13.38 16.82 -11.45
C GLN A 33 -11.96 16.81 -12.03
N VAL A 34 -10.94 16.85 -11.16
CA VAL A 34 -9.52 16.88 -11.59
C VAL A 34 -9.14 15.61 -12.34
N LEU A 35 -9.55 14.43 -11.84
CA LEU A 35 -9.25 13.15 -12.48
C LEU A 35 -9.95 13.03 -13.82
N LYS A 36 -11.23 13.41 -13.91
CA LYS A 36 -11.99 13.37 -15.16
C LYS A 36 -11.36 14.27 -16.23
N ASP A 37 -10.96 15.48 -15.86
CA ASP A 37 -10.30 16.42 -16.78
C ASP A 37 -8.91 15.93 -17.20
N GLY A 38 -8.17 15.27 -16.31
CA GLY A 38 -6.86 14.68 -16.60
C GLY A 38 -6.96 13.46 -17.53
N PHE A 39 -7.86 12.53 -17.22
CA PHE A 39 -8.04 11.31 -18.01
C PHE A 39 -8.65 11.57 -19.38
N SER A 40 -9.54 12.55 -19.52
CA SER A 40 -10.17 12.89 -20.81
C SER A 40 -9.15 13.37 -21.86
N LYS A 41 -7.94 13.74 -21.46
CA LYS A 41 -6.84 14.09 -22.38
C LYS A 41 -6.15 12.86 -22.99
N ASN A 42 -6.24 11.71 -22.33
CA ASN A 42 -5.49 10.50 -22.67
C ASN A 42 -6.40 9.34 -23.11
N PHE A 43 -7.68 9.36 -22.73
CA PHE A 43 -8.65 8.31 -23.01
C PHE A 43 -9.87 8.85 -23.74
N SER A 44 -10.41 8.08 -24.69
CA SER A 44 -11.56 8.49 -25.51
C SER A 44 -12.89 8.44 -24.76
N ASN A 45 -13.00 7.57 -23.74
CA ASN A 45 -14.21 7.42 -22.93
C ASN A 45 -13.80 7.37 -21.46
N VAL A 46 -14.30 8.31 -20.66
CA VAL A 46 -13.94 8.47 -19.26
C VAL A 46 -15.20 8.71 -18.45
N ASP A 47 -15.35 7.93 -17.39
CA ASP A 47 -16.35 8.14 -16.35
C ASP A 47 -15.68 8.05 -14.98
N VAL A 48 -16.03 9.00 -14.10
CA VAL A 48 -15.45 9.13 -12.76
C VAL A 48 -16.57 9.59 -11.85
N GLU A 49 -16.81 8.83 -10.78
CA GLU A 49 -17.89 9.06 -9.83
C GLU A 49 -17.47 8.69 -8.40
N VAL A 50 -18.10 9.33 -7.42
CA VAL A 50 -18.01 8.90 -6.02
C VAL A 50 -19.11 7.87 -5.77
N VAL A 51 -18.73 6.66 -5.40
CA VAL A 51 -19.66 5.56 -5.11
C VAL A 51 -19.30 4.92 -3.77
N ASP A 52 -20.27 4.21 -3.19
CA ASP A 52 -20.02 3.36 -2.03
C ASP A 52 -19.02 2.26 -2.40
N CYS A 53 -18.06 2.01 -1.51
CA CYS A 53 -17.03 1.01 -1.77
C CYS A 53 -17.65 -0.40 -1.77
N PRO A 54 -17.48 -1.18 -2.86
CA PRO A 54 -18.01 -2.53 -2.93
C PRO A 54 -17.26 -3.46 -1.95
N ASP A 55 -17.85 -4.61 -1.62
CA ASP A 55 -17.17 -5.61 -0.80
C ASP A 55 -15.98 -6.24 -1.54
N LEU A 56 -14.76 -5.81 -1.19
CA LEU A 56 -13.53 -6.28 -1.82
C LEU A 56 -13.17 -7.75 -1.49
N ARG A 57 -13.90 -8.44 -0.60
CA ARG A 57 -13.74 -9.90 -0.40
C ARG A 57 -14.32 -10.71 -1.55
N GLU A 58 -15.26 -10.12 -2.27
CA GLU A 58 -15.90 -10.79 -3.38
C GLU A 58 -15.02 -10.72 -4.64
N LYS A 59 -15.33 -11.57 -5.62
CA LYS A 59 -14.70 -11.50 -6.94
C LYS A 59 -15.00 -10.13 -7.57
N PRO A 60 -14.05 -9.50 -8.28
CA PRO A 60 -12.77 -10.07 -8.75
C PRO A 60 -11.58 -9.89 -7.79
N TRP A 61 -11.73 -9.21 -6.66
CA TRP A 61 -10.60 -8.79 -5.84
C TRP A 61 -10.17 -9.83 -4.81
N THR A 62 -11.14 -10.52 -4.19
CA THR A 62 -10.89 -11.59 -3.20
C THR A 62 -9.89 -11.20 -2.10
N LEU A 63 -9.96 -9.94 -1.64
CA LEU A 63 -9.11 -9.42 -0.58
C LEU A 63 -9.49 -10.02 0.78
N ALA A 64 -8.53 -10.02 1.71
CA ALA A 64 -8.75 -10.59 3.05
C ALA A 64 -9.74 -9.76 3.90
N ALA A 65 -9.95 -8.50 3.56
CA ALA A 65 -10.87 -7.60 4.24
C ALA A 65 -12.01 -7.19 3.30
N SER A 66 -13.24 -7.09 3.85
CA SER A 66 -14.25 -6.25 3.21
C SER A 66 -13.67 -4.84 3.23
N ALA A 67 -13.88 -4.09 2.17
CA ALA A 67 -13.32 -2.75 2.01
C ALA A 67 -13.52 -1.85 3.25
N TYR A 68 -12.80 -0.73 3.28
CA TYR A 68 -12.78 0.34 4.29
C TYR A 68 -14.13 1.01 4.62
N VAL A 69 -15.17 0.23 4.92
CA VAL A 69 -16.52 0.67 5.18
C VAL A 69 -17.06 -0.11 6.37
N HIS A 70 -16.79 0.43 7.55
CA HIS A 70 -17.82 0.73 8.55
C HIS A 70 -17.27 1.75 9.54
N GLU A 71 -17.79 2.99 9.45
CA GLU A 71 -17.93 4.04 10.48
C GLU A 71 -16.72 4.48 11.36
N PHE A 72 -15.59 3.79 11.29
CA PHE A 72 -14.34 4.15 11.97
C PHE A 72 -13.26 4.28 10.91
N VAL A 73 -13.21 5.49 10.35
CA VAL A 73 -12.15 6.09 9.53
C VAL A 73 -10.85 5.27 9.59
N ALA A 74 -10.59 4.47 8.56
CA ALA A 74 -9.22 4.15 8.26
C ALA A 74 -8.59 5.45 7.77
N GLU A 75 -7.59 5.94 8.48
CA GLU A 75 -6.76 7.05 8.01
C GLU A 75 -5.87 6.46 6.91
N PRO A 76 -6.14 6.74 5.62
CA PRO A 76 -5.32 6.17 4.56
C PRO A 76 -3.93 6.78 4.67
N GLU A 77 -2.92 5.94 4.85
CA GLU A 77 -1.52 6.33 4.91
C GLU A 77 -0.76 5.62 3.79
N ILE A 78 0.21 6.33 3.21
CA ILE A 78 1.13 5.77 2.22
C ILE A 78 2.48 5.62 2.90
N ALA A 79 2.97 4.40 2.99
CA ALA A 79 4.32 4.09 3.48
C ALA A 79 5.21 3.71 2.29
N ASP A 80 6.28 4.48 2.06
CA ASP A 80 7.36 4.12 1.15
C ASP A 80 8.52 3.53 1.96
N VAL A 81 8.82 2.26 1.72
CA VAL A 81 9.78 1.50 2.51
C VAL A 81 10.82 0.86 1.58
N GLY A 82 12.05 1.37 1.66
CA GLY A 82 13.18 0.82 0.92
C GLY A 82 13.48 1.60 -0.36
N GLY A 83 13.36 0.92 -1.50
CA GLY A 83 13.58 1.49 -2.83
C GLY A 83 14.55 0.69 -3.72
N PRO A 84 14.56 0.93 -5.04
CA PRO A 84 15.42 0.23 -6.00
C PRO A 84 16.92 0.17 -5.65
N PRO A 85 17.55 1.19 -5.02
CA PRO A 85 18.97 1.13 -4.67
C PRO A 85 19.38 -0.03 -3.75
N TYR A 86 18.44 -0.68 -3.06
CA TYR A 86 18.72 -1.88 -2.26
C TYR A 86 18.65 -3.19 -3.06
N LEU A 87 18.21 -3.14 -4.32
CA LEU A 87 18.05 -4.30 -5.19
C LEU A 87 19.07 -4.31 -6.34
N ILE A 88 19.47 -3.14 -6.84
CA ILE A 88 20.34 -3.01 -8.01
C ILE A 88 21.65 -2.24 -7.72
N PRO A 89 22.79 -2.62 -8.34
CA PRO A 89 22.96 -3.75 -9.27
C PRO A 89 23.06 -5.12 -8.57
N LEU A 90 23.30 -5.14 -7.25
CA LEU A 90 23.33 -6.35 -6.44
C LEU A 90 22.43 -6.16 -5.21
N PRO A 91 21.61 -7.15 -4.84
CA PRO A 91 20.66 -7.02 -3.75
C PRO A 91 21.36 -6.98 -2.39
N ASN A 92 20.91 -6.09 -1.51
CA ASN A 92 21.37 -5.99 -0.13
C ASN A 92 20.42 -6.73 0.82
N LEU A 93 20.70 -8.00 1.08
CA LEU A 93 19.90 -8.86 1.95
C LEU A 93 19.96 -8.49 3.45
N SER A 94 20.84 -7.55 3.84
CA SER A 94 20.87 -7.03 5.22
C SER A 94 19.73 -6.05 5.51
N LYS A 95 19.05 -5.55 4.46
CA LYS A 95 17.90 -4.66 4.56
C LYS A 95 16.62 -5.48 4.63
N GLN A 96 16.26 -5.89 5.84
CA GLN A 96 14.95 -6.47 6.14
C GLN A 96 14.04 -5.38 6.70
N ASN A 97 12.91 -5.18 6.06
CA ASN A 97 11.92 -4.20 6.48
C ASN A 97 10.73 -4.98 7.06
N ASN A 98 10.51 -4.83 8.37
CA ASN A 98 9.27 -5.28 8.99
C ASN A 98 8.42 -4.03 9.23
N VAL A 99 7.35 -3.90 8.45
CA VAL A 99 6.41 -2.78 8.56
C VAL A 99 5.32 -3.21 9.54
N ASP A 100 5.45 -2.77 10.80
CA ASP A 100 4.46 -3.04 11.84
C ASP A 100 3.36 -1.97 11.79
N LEU A 101 2.28 -2.26 11.08
CA LEU A 101 1.06 -1.44 11.07
C LEU A 101 -0.02 -2.18 11.86
N PRO A 102 -0.22 -1.86 13.15
CA PRO A 102 -1.16 -2.60 14.00
C PRO A 102 -2.60 -2.44 13.47
N GLY A 103 -3.16 -3.53 12.97
CA GLY A 103 -4.50 -3.53 12.37
C GLY A 103 -4.58 -2.90 10.97
N GLY A 104 -3.45 -2.58 10.35
CA GLY A 104 -3.39 -2.04 8.99
C GLY A 104 -3.62 -3.14 7.95
N PHE A 105 -4.42 -2.83 6.94
CA PHE A 105 -4.51 -3.62 5.72
C PHE A 105 -3.58 -2.99 4.67
N VAL A 106 -2.58 -3.74 4.20
CA VAL A 106 -1.58 -3.26 3.24
C VAL A 106 -1.92 -3.79 1.86
N ILE A 107 -2.00 -2.87 0.89
CA ILE A 107 -2.09 -3.19 -0.54
C ILE A 107 -0.76 -2.78 -1.16
N GLU A 108 -0.03 -3.74 -1.72
CA GLU A 108 1.26 -3.49 -2.35
C GLU A 108 1.10 -3.37 -3.87
N GLN A 109 1.84 -2.44 -4.47
CA GLN A 109 2.02 -2.40 -5.91
C GLN A 109 3.27 -3.21 -6.28
N GLU A 110 3.10 -4.39 -6.86
CA GLU A 110 4.22 -5.09 -7.48
C GLU A 110 4.63 -4.37 -8.77
N LEU A 111 5.88 -3.88 -8.80
CA LEU A 111 6.53 -3.47 -10.04
C LEU A 111 6.91 -4.75 -10.80
N GLU A 112 6.07 -5.17 -11.75
CA GLU A 112 6.52 -6.11 -12.77
C GLU A 112 7.63 -5.43 -13.57
N ALA A 113 8.86 -5.95 -13.42
CA ALA A 113 9.96 -5.56 -14.28
C ALA A 113 9.62 -6.00 -15.71
N VAL A 114 9.07 -5.09 -16.50
CA VAL A 114 8.94 -5.27 -17.95
C VAL A 114 10.34 -5.50 -18.48
N ASN A 115 10.64 -6.76 -18.80
CA ASN A 115 11.88 -7.16 -19.41
C ASN A 115 11.89 -6.60 -20.83
N LEU A 116 12.38 -5.36 -20.99
CA LEU A 116 12.65 -4.75 -22.29
C LEU A 116 13.89 -5.43 -22.89
N LEU A 117 13.67 -6.62 -23.42
CA LEU A 117 14.51 -7.24 -24.45
C LEU A 117 13.67 -7.32 -25.72
N GLU A 118 13.66 -6.22 -26.47
CA GLU A 118 13.55 -6.25 -27.93
C GLU A 118 14.82 -5.62 -28.53
#